data_AF-A0A6J6E9G6-F1
#
_entry.id   AF-A0A6J6E9G6-F1
#
_cell.length_a   1.000
_cell.length_b   1.000
_cell.length_c   1.000
_cell.angle_alpha   90.00
_cell.angle_beta   90.00
_cell.angle_gamma   90.00
#
_symmetry.space_group_name_H-M   'P 1'
#
loop_
_entity.id
_entity.type
_entity.pdbx_description
1 polymer ?
#
loop_
_entity_poly.entity_id
_entity_poly.type
_entity_poly.pdbx_seq_one_letter_code
_entity_poly.pdbx_strand_id
1 'polypeptide(L)' 'MLALRERAMGSAWTTIHLIGEGEKEAADVLGIPYDTITQGGLFPIAYTIGTDFKPAKREPLSKILHWDTW' A
#
# COMPACT_ATOMS: atom_id res chain seq x y z
N MET A 1 0.93 6.51 -4.97
CA MET A 1 0.85 5.73 -6.24
C MET A 1 0.43 6.56 -7.48
N LEU A 2 -0.13 7.77 -7.35
CA LEU A 2 -0.54 8.58 -8.51
C LEU A 2 0.60 8.84 -9.52
N ALA A 3 1.79 9.21 -9.04
CA ALA A 3 2.95 9.48 -9.89
C ALA A 3 3.43 8.27 -10.73
N LEU A 4 3.20 7.04 -10.26
CA LEU A 4 3.48 5.82 -11.02
C LEU A 4 2.45 5.63 -12.13
N ARG A 5 1.18 5.88 -11.83
CA ARG A 5 0.08 5.73 -12.79
C ARG A 5 0.19 6.74 -13.94
N GLU A 6 0.62 7.97 -13.65
CA GLU A 6 0.99 8.97 -14.67
C GLU A 6 2.07 8.48 -15.64
N ARG A 7 2.91 7.53 -15.21
CA ARG A 7 4.00 6.95 -15.99
C ARG A 7 3.66 5.54 -16.49
N ALA A 8 2.38 5.18 -16.53
CA ALA A 8 1.89 3.85 -16.92
C ALA A 8 2.52 2.68 -16.13
N MET A 9 2.95 2.93 -14.89
CA MET A 9 3.41 1.90 -13.96
C MET A 9 2.33 1.54 -12.94
N GLY A 10 2.29 0.28 -12.55
CA GLY A 10 1.42 -0.24 -11.51
C GLY A 10 2.12 -0.36 -10.16
N SER A 11 1.30 -0.40 -9.11
CA SER A 11 1.72 -0.67 -7.74
C SER A 11 0.53 -1.17 -6.92
N ALA A 12 0.82 -1.71 -5.73
CA ALA A 12 -0.18 -2.11 -4.76
C ALA A 12 0.27 -1.63 -3.37
N TRP A 13 -0.66 -1.16 -2.53
CA TRP A 13 -0.37 -1.08 -1.10
C TRP A 13 -0.47 -2.49 -0.53
N THR A 14 0.60 -3.02 0.07
CA THR A 14 0.53 -4.28 0.81
C THR A 14 1.23 -4.20 2.17
N THR A 15 0.67 -4.89 3.15
CA THR A 15 1.25 -5.11 4.49
C THR A 15 1.62 -6.57 4.71
N ILE A 16 1.58 -7.41 3.67
CA ILE A 16 1.81 -8.86 3.79
C ILE A 16 3.21 -9.17 4.35
N HIS A 17 4.21 -8.35 4.01
CA HIS A 17 5.57 -8.47 4.58
C HIS A 17 5.64 -8.22 6.08
N LEU A 18 4.61 -7.67 6.73
CA LEU A 18 4.60 -7.43 8.18
C LEU A 18 4.03 -8.62 8.98
N ILE A 19 3.50 -9.64 8.32
CA ILE A 19 2.82 -10.75 9.00
C ILE A 19 3.86 -11.65 9.67
N GLY A 20 3.62 -11.99 10.95
CA GLY A 20 4.51 -12.87 11.72
C GLY A 20 5.88 -12.21 11.95
N GLU A 21 6.95 -12.93 11.64
CA GLU A 21 8.32 -12.42 11.72
C GLU A 21 8.75 -11.62 10.47
N GLY A 22 7.85 -11.41 9.51
CA GLY A 22 8.18 -10.83 8.21
C GLY A 22 8.76 -9.41 8.30
N GLU A 23 8.30 -8.59 9.24
CA GLU A 23 8.86 -7.24 9.41
C GLU A 23 10.35 -7.30 9.78
N LYS A 24 10.71 -8.22 10.68
CA LYS A 24 12.09 -8.43 11.09
C LYS A 24 12.95 -9.00 9.96
N GLU A 25 12.44 -9.99 9.22
CA GLU A 25 13.15 -10.53 8.05
C GLU A 25 13.38 -9.47 6.97
N ALA A 26 12.39 -8.62 6.71
CA ALA A 26 12.53 -7.51 5.78
C ALA A 26 13.55 -6.47 6.28
N ALA A 27 13.56 -6.20 7.58
CA ALA A 27 14.52 -5.29 8.19
C ALA A 27 15.96 -5.80 8.06
N ASP A 28 16.18 -7.10 8.28
CA ASP A 28 17.48 -7.75 8.15
C ASP A 28 18.01 -7.68 6.70
N VAL A 29 17.14 -7.92 5.71
CA VAL A 29 17.51 -7.85 4.28
C VAL A 29 17.81 -6.42 3.84
N LEU A 30 17.04 -5.44 4.33
CA LEU A 30 17.15 -4.04 3.91
C LEU A 30 18.11 -3.22 4.78
N GLY A 31 18.64 -3.79 5.85
CA GLY A 31 19.50 -3.10 6.82
C GLY A 31 18.76 -2.03 7.62
N ILE A 32 17.46 -2.24 7.92
CA ILE A 32 16.65 -1.32 8.69
C ILE A 32 16.85 -1.59 10.19
N PRO A 33 17.14 -0.57 11.02
CA PRO A 33 17.17 -0.69 12.49
C PRO A 33 15.81 -1.07 13.10
N TYR A 34 15.53 -2.37 13.25
CA TYR A 34 14.25 -2.90 13.69
C TYR A 34 13.75 -2.31 15.03
N ASP A 35 14.64 -2.13 16.01
CA ASP A 35 14.25 -1.67 17.36
C ASP A 35 13.81 -0.19 17.42
N THR A 36 14.10 0.60 16.38
CA THR A 36 13.84 2.06 16.36
C THR A 36 13.04 2.53 15.14
N ILE A 37 12.85 1.68 14.12
CA ILE A 37 12.13 2.01 12.89
C ILE A 37 11.08 0.95 12.61
N THR A 38 9.82 1.39 12.53
CA THR A 38 8.66 0.56 12.17
C THR A 38 8.36 0.64 10.67
N GLN A 39 8.06 -0.49 10.06
CA GLN A 39 7.64 -0.58 8.67
C GLN A 39 6.12 -0.45 8.56
N GLY A 40 5.63 0.55 7.82
CA GLY A 40 4.18 0.81 7.70
C GLY A 40 3.50 0.14 6.48
N GLY A 41 4.29 -0.30 5.50
CA GLY A 41 3.75 -0.81 4.24
C GLY A 41 4.80 -0.91 3.15
N LEU A 42 4.51 -1.77 2.17
CA LEU A 42 5.35 -2.01 1.01
C LEU A 42 4.57 -1.67 -0.26
N PHE A 43 5.26 -1.04 -1.21
CA PHE A 43 4.74 -0.70 -2.53
C PHE A 43 5.61 -1.34 -3.62
N PRO A 44 5.28 -2.54 -4.14
CA PRO A 44 5.94 -3.05 -5.34
C PRO A 44 5.64 -2.14 -6.52
N ILE A 45 6.60 -1.99 -7.43
CA ILE A 45 6.50 -1.13 -8.62
C ILE A 45 6.90 -1.93 -9.84
N ALA A 46 6.08 -1.92 -10.88
CA ALA A 46 6.36 -2.61 -12.13
C ALA A 46 5.59 -2.02 -13.31
N TYR A 47 6.03 -2.32 -14.53
CA TYR A 47 5.16 -2.26 -15.70
C TYR A 47 4.20 -3.45 -15.65
N THR A 48 2.89 -3.19 -15.66
CA THR A 48 1.89 -4.25 -15.47
C THR A 48 1.70 -5.06 -16.75
N ILE A 49 1.52 -6.37 -16.58
CA ILE A 49 1.06 -7.24 -17.67
C ILE A 49 -0.47 -7.14 -17.69
N GLY A 50 -1.00 -6.50 -18.73
CA GLY A 50 -2.42 -6.11 -18.81
C GLY A 50 -2.72 -4.79 -18.10
N THR A 51 -3.77 -4.11 -18.55
CA THR A 51 -4.20 -2.80 -18.01
C THR A 51 -5.69 -2.72 -17.71
N ASP A 52 -6.39 -3.85 -17.75
CA ASP A 52 -7.84 -3.98 -17.58
C ASP A 52 -8.31 -3.90 -16.12
N PHE A 53 -7.63 -3.10 -15.31
CA PHE A 53 -7.98 -2.89 -13.90
C PHE A 53 -9.34 -2.21 -13.78
N LYS A 54 -10.22 -2.80 -12.97
CA LYS A 54 -11.53 -2.23 -12.66
C LYS A 54 -11.46 -1.36 -11.41
N PRO A 55 -12.19 -0.23 -11.35
CA PRO A 55 -12.33 0.53 -10.12
C PRO A 55 -12.86 -0.37 -8.99
N ALA A 56 -12.21 -0.31 -7.83
CA ALA A 56 -12.71 -0.99 -6.66
C ALA A 56 -14.01 -0.34 -6.17
N LYS A 57 -14.94 -1.15 -5.65
CA LYS A 57 -16.19 -0.65 -5.07
C LYS A 57 -15.89 0.32 -3.93
N ARG A 58 -16.69 1.38 -3.83
CA ARG A 58 -16.63 2.37 -2.74
C ARG A 58 -17.99 2.44 -2.06
N GLU A 59 -18.00 2.66 -0.75
CA GLU A 59 -19.23 2.95 -0.04
C GLU A 59 -19.79 4.32 -0.51
N PRO A 60 -21.11 4.52 -0.49
CA PRO A 60 -21.71 5.81 -0.79
C PRO A 60 -21.17 6.91 0.14
N LEU A 61 -20.98 8.11 -0.40
CA LEU A 61 -20.43 9.25 0.34
C LEU A 61 -21.22 9.55 1.62
N SER A 62 -22.55 9.42 1.59
CA SER A 62 -23.44 9.69 2.73
C SER A 62 -23.20 8.80 3.96
N LYS A 63 -22.42 7.71 3.82
CA LYS A 63 -22.02 6.86 4.95
C LYS A 63 -20.66 7.20 5.54
N ILE A 64 -19.88 8.04 4.86
CA ILE A 64 -18.47 8.33 5.18
C ILE A 64 -18.28 9.82 5.49
N LEU A 65 -19.05 10.69 4.85
CA LEU A 65 -19.02 12.13 5.07
C LEU A 65 -20.00 12.48 6.19
N HIS A 66 -19.49 13.19 7.17
CA HIS A 66 -20.19 13.63 8.37
C HIS A 66 -20.02 15.13 8.49
N TRP A 67 -21.09 15.87 8.79
CA TRP A 67 -21.04 17.32 8.96
C TRP A 67 -21.54 17.72 10.34
N ASP A 68 -20.80 18.59 11.01
CA ASP A 68 -20.95 19.00 12.42
C ASP A 68 -20.77 17.89 13.47
N THR A 69 -21.30 16.69 13.23
CA THR A 69 -21.15 15.51 14.10
C THR A 69 -20.83 14.27 13.28
N TRP A 70 -20.18 13.28 13.91
CA TRP A 70 -20.09 11.91 13.39
C TRP A 70 -21.50 11.30 13.26
#